data_AF-A0A920LIB7-F1
#
_entry.id   AF-A0A920LIB7-F1
#
_cell.length_a   1.000
_cell.length_b   1.000
_cell.length_c   1.000
_cell.angle_alpha   90.00
_cell.angle_beta   90.00
_cell.angle_gamma   90.00
#
_symmetry.space_group_name_H-M   'P 1'
#
loop_
_entity.id
_entity.type
_entity.pdbx_description
1 polymer ?
#
loop_
_entity_poly.entity_id
_entity_poly.type
_entity_poly.pdbx_seq_one_letter_code
_entity_poly.pdbx_strand_id
1 'polypeptide(L)' 'MVVQRFDTNAAVLVNANGEPLGTRIFGPVTRELRSKNLMKIVSLAPEVI' A
#
# COMPACT_ATOMS: atom_id res chain seq x y z
N MET A 1 4.10 2.20 -19.96
CA MET A 1 3.84 1.00 -19.13
C MET A 1 5.12 0.74 -18.35
N VAL A 2 5.13 1.11 -17.07
CA VAL A 2 6.34 0.98 -16.23
C VAL A 2 6.26 -0.36 -15.52
N VAL A 3 7.29 -1.19 -15.64
CA VAL A 3 7.36 -2.48 -14.94
C VAL A 3 8.07 -2.26 -13.62
N GLN A 4 7.35 -2.39 -12.52
CA GLN A 4 7.92 -2.34 -11.17
C GLN A 4 8.08 -3.76 -10.66
N ARG A 5 9.31 -4.14 -10.35
CA ARG A 5 9.64 -5.41 -9.70
C ARG A 5 10.02 -5.12 -8.26
N PHE A 6 9.38 -5.84 -7.35
CA PHE A 6 9.74 -5.88 -5.94
C PHE A 6 10.47 -7.20 -5.69
N ASP A 7 11.64 -7.13 -5.05
CA ASP A 7 12.39 -8.33 -4.70
C ASP A 7 11.75 -9.10 -3.53
N THR A 8 10.95 -8.41 -2.72
CA THR A 8 10.35 -8.95 -1.49
C THR A 8 8.83 -8.79 -1.51
N ASN A 9 8.11 -9.83 -1.06
CA ASN A 9 6.66 -9.80 -0.87
C ASN A 9 6.29 -9.11 0.45
N ALA A 10 5.25 -8.28 0.44
CA ALA A 10 4.70 -7.63 1.62
C ALA A 10 3.16 -7.69 1.62
N ALA A 11 2.56 -7.69 2.81
CA ALA A 11 1.12 -7.67 2.99
C ALA A 11 0.74 -6.70 4.12
N VAL A 12 -0.41 -6.02 3.97
CA VAL A 12 -0.96 -5.12 4.98
C VAL A 12 -2.27 -5.70 5.49
N LEU A 13 -2.38 -5.84 6.81
CA LEU A 13 -3.60 -6.29 7.47
C LEU A 13 -4.64 -5.17 7.48
N VAL A 14 -5.82 -5.48 6.97
CA VAL A 14 -6.98 -4.58 6.95
C VAL A 14 -8.14 -5.20 7.72
N ASN A 15 -8.96 -4.37 8.35
CA ASN A 15 -10.20 -4.80 8.98
C ASN A 15 -11.31 -4.99 7.93
N ALA A 16 -12.47 -5.52 8.35
CA ALA A 16 -13.63 -5.70 7.46
C ALA A 16 -14.17 -4.38 6.86
N ASN A 17 -13.81 -3.25 7.46
CA ASN A 17 -14.17 -1.90 6.99
C ASN A 17 -13.11 -1.32 6.04
N GLY A 18 -12.08 -2.10 5.66
CA GLY A 18 -11.01 -1.67 4.75
C GLY A 18 -9.99 -0.71 5.38
N GLU A 19 -9.95 -0.62 6.70
CA GLU A 19 -9.00 0.22 7.43
C GLU A 19 -7.77 -0.61 7.82
N PRO A 20 -6.56 -0.07 7.65
CA PRO A 20 -5.35 -0.75 8.08
C PRO A 20 -5.36 -0.88 9.61
N LEU A 21 -5.08 -2.09 10.12
CA LEU A 21 -4.86 -2.29 11.56
C LEU A 21 -3.53 -1.67 12.01
N GLY A 22 -2.59 -1.47 11.09
CA GLY A 22 -1.29 -0.86 11.34
C GLY A 22 -1.35 0.67 11.26
N THR A 23 -0.60 1.33 12.14
CA THR A 23 -0.44 2.80 12.14
C THR A 23 0.66 3.29 11.20
N ARG A 24 1.52 2.38 10.68
CA ARG A 24 2.63 2.72 9.78
C ARG A 24 2.89 1.62 8.77
N ILE A 25 3.14 2.01 7.53
CA ILE A 25 3.49 1.11 6.42
C ILE A 25 4.95 1.32 6.09
N PHE A 26 5.68 0.23 5.94
CA PHE A 26 7.10 0.24 5.60
C PHE A 26 7.27 -0.30 4.18
N GLY A 27 8.09 0.42 3.41
CA GLY A 27 8.39 0.08 2.02
C GLY A 27 7.56 0.88 1.01
N PRO A 28 7.99 0.83 -0.25
CA PRO A 28 7.31 1.49 -1.36
C PRO A 28 5.96 0.84 -1.67
N VAL A 29 4.95 1.66 -1.94
CA VAL A 29 3.63 1.19 -2.38
C VAL A 29 3.38 1.56 -3.84
N THR A 30 2.68 0.69 -4.56
CA THR A 30 2.31 0.96 -5.95
C THR A 30 1.18 1.98 -6.04
N ARG A 31 1.24 2.89 -7.03
CA ARG A 31 0.17 3.85 -7.34
C ARG A 31 -1.18 3.18 -7.63
N GLU A 32 -1.17 1.91 -8.06
CA GLU A 32 -2.36 1.12 -8.35
C GLU A 32 -3.29 0.93 -7.13
N LEU A 33 -2.76 0.96 -5.90
CA LEU A 33 -3.58 0.86 -4.69
C LEU A 33 -4.54 2.04 -4.53
N ARG A 34 -4.23 3.20 -5.13
CA ARG A 34 -5.12 4.37 -5.15
C ARG A 34 -6.43 4.08 -5.90
N SER A 35 -6.36 3.32 -6.99
CA SER A 35 -7.54 2.93 -7.77
C SER A 35 -8.39 1.84 -7.10
N LYS A 36 -7.82 1.12 -6.13
CA LYS A 36 -8.51 0.08 -5.36
C LYS A 36 -9.19 0.60 -4.08
N ASN A 37 -9.41 1.92 -3.97
CA ASN A 37 -9.96 2.59 -2.79
C ASN A 37 -9.14 2.44 -1.49
N LEU A 38 -7.89 2.01 -1.56
CA LEU A 38 -7.01 1.85 -0.40
C LEU A 38 -6.27 3.16 -0.06
N MET A 39 -6.95 4.30 -0.15
CA MET A 39 -6.36 5.63 0.05
C MET A 39 -5.66 5.78 1.40
N LYS A 40 -6.20 5.18 2.47
CA LYS A 40 -5.59 5.22 3.81
C LYS A 40 -4.18 4.61 3.81
N ILE A 41 -3.96 3.53 3.07
CA ILE A 41 -2.65 2.87 2.94
C ILE A 41 -1.68 3.77 2.15
N VAL A 42 -2.14 4.33 1.02
CA VAL A 42 -1.31 5.22 0.19
C VAL A 42 -0.89 6.48 0.96
N SER A 43 -1.77 7.03 1.80
CA SER A 43 -1.47 8.22 2.61
C SER A 43 -0.51 7.96 3.77
N LEU A 44 -0.48 6.72 4.30
CA LEU A 44 0.42 6.32 5.40
C LEU A 44 1.78 5.83 4.91
N ALA A 45 1.93 5.59 3.61
CA ALA A 45 3.16 5.07 3.03
C ALA A 45 4.18 6.20 2.82
N PRO A 46 5.48 5.93 3.06
CA PRO A 46 6.55 6.92 2.91
C PRO A 46 6.87 7.24 1.44
N GLU A 47 6.68 6.28 0.52
CA GLU A 47 7.05 6.42 -0.88
C GLU A 47 6.05 5.69 -1.79
N VAL A 48 5.69 6.32 -2.91
CA VAL A 48 4.67 5.84 -3.84
C VAL A 48 5.24 5.77 -5.25
N ILE A 49 5.41 4.55 -5.76
CA ILE A 49 6.01 4.26 -7.06
C ILE A 49 4.93 3.90 -8.08
#